data_AF-A0A917LNE1-F1
#
_entry.id   AF-A0A917LNE1-F1
#
_cell.length_a   1.000
_cell.length_b   1.000
_cell.length_c   1.000
_cell.angle_alpha   90.00
_cell.angle_beta   90.00
_cell.angle_gamma   90.00
#
_symmetry.space_group_name_H-M   'P 1'
#
loop_
_entity.id
_entity.type
_entity.pdbx_description
1 polymer ?
#
loop_
_entity_poly.entity_id
_entity_poly.type
_entity_poly.pdbx_seq_one_letter_code
_entity_poly.pdbx_strand_id
1 'polypeptide(L)'
;MNFKIKWTLNFFLILILLCIISCNSIRLKSSGVLDEKIKIETLTNRNKKVAFLPIQHIGKIKYYDDVSKKIDSLQKLNYVAFYESVSTELTDSAAIDLLDRKYRKIVGNLQAKSGYLDTINNKLYGNIDNDKKHNLINQPDYDKMNLDTLKAVNADVTFEKLINDFEDKNGLIKLDECDFKTHIDSTYNCQTLSNKMQKNFRKDFVLGLRNKYLAKLINNSDSTEILVIYGSAHFKGLVSELKKIDSNWKYEK
;
A
#
# COMPACT_ATOMS: atom_id res chain seq x y z
N MET A 1 47.88 -11.88 -35.08
CA MET A 1 47.56 -12.27 -33.68
C MET A 1 46.55 -11.29 -33.04
N ASN A 2 45.41 -11.02 -33.68
CA ASN A 2 44.43 -10.01 -33.21
C ASN A 2 42.96 -10.45 -33.24
N PHE A 3 42.67 -11.70 -33.65
CA PHE A 3 41.29 -12.17 -33.77
C PHE A 3 40.69 -12.64 -32.44
N LYS A 4 41.47 -13.22 -31.52
CA LYS A 4 40.94 -13.76 -30.24
C LYS A 4 40.47 -12.69 -29.23
N ILE A 5 40.99 -11.46 -29.32
CA ILE A 5 40.67 -10.37 -28.38
C ILE A 5 39.31 -9.72 -28.71
N LYS A 6 38.94 -9.63 -30.00
CA LYS A 6 37.62 -9.09 -30.39
C LYS A 6 36.44 -9.99 -29.97
N TRP A 7 36.63 -11.31 -29.98
CA TRP A 7 35.58 -12.26 -29.58
C TRP A 7 35.34 -12.28 -28.07
N THR A 8 36.38 -12.13 -27.26
CA THR A 8 36.27 -12.08 -25.79
C THR A 8 35.64 -10.77 -25.31
N LEU A 9 35.94 -9.64 -25.96
CA LEU A 9 35.32 -8.34 -25.65
C LEU A 9 33.82 -8.30 -25.99
N ASN A 10 33.43 -8.87 -27.15
CA ASN A 10 32.02 -8.98 -27.55
C ASN A 10 31.22 -9.96 -26.66
N PHE A 11 31.84 -11.05 -26.20
CA PHE A 11 31.20 -12.00 -25.30
C PHE A 11 30.91 -11.38 -23.92
N PHE A 12 31.84 -10.56 -23.39
CA PHE A 12 31.63 -9.83 -22.14
C PHE A 12 30.54 -8.75 -22.26
N LEU A 13 30.44 -8.05 -23.39
CA LEU A 13 29.36 -7.07 -23.62
C LEU A 13 27.97 -7.72 -23.69
N ILE A 14 27.87 -8.89 -24.33
CA ILE A 14 26.63 -9.67 -24.40
C ILE A 14 26.23 -10.17 -23.00
N LEU A 15 27.18 -10.64 -22.20
CA LEU A 15 26.94 -11.10 -20.83
C LEU A 15 26.44 -9.97 -19.92
N ILE A 16 27.01 -8.75 -20.06
CA ILE A 16 26.59 -7.56 -19.32
C ILE A 16 25.17 -7.13 -19.75
N LEU A 17 24.84 -7.16 -21.05
CA LEU A 17 23.48 -6.87 -21.52
C LEU A 17 22.44 -7.88 -20.99
N LEU A 18 22.81 -9.16 -20.87
CA LEU A 18 21.92 -10.20 -20.31
C LEU A 18 21.65 -10.02 -18.81
N CYS A 19 22.60 -9.45 -18.05
CA CYS A 19 22.39 -9.17 -16.63
C CYS A 19 21.36 -8.06 -16.37
N ILE A 20 21.30 -7.03 -17.22
CA ILE A 20 20.45 -5.85 -16.99
C ILE A 20 18.95 -6.19 -17.17
N ILE A 21 18.61 -7.11 -18.08
CA ILE A 21 17.22 -7.54 -18.33
C ILE A 21 16.67 -8.40 -17.18
N SER A 22 17.55 -9.07 -16.42
CA SER A 22 17.16 -9.99 -15.35
C SER A 22 16.72 -9.30 -14.05
N CYS A 23 17.12 -8.05 -13.81
CA CYS A 23 16.92 -7.40 -12.51
C CYS A 23 15.45 -7.11 -12.19
N ASN A 24 14.64 -6.72 -13.19
CA ASN A 24 13.24 -6.37 -12.97
C ASN A 24 12.37 -7.59 -12.65
N SER A 25 12.58 -8.70 -13.36
CA SER A 25 11.82 -9.94 -13.12
C SER A 25 12.14 -10.55 -11.76
N ILE A 26 13.42 -10.53 -11.35
CA ILE A 26 13.85 -10.95 -10.01
C ILE A 26 13.22 -10.05 -8.94
N ARG A 27 13.22 -8.73 -9.14
CA ARG A 27 12.61 -7.78 -8.21
C ARG A 27 11.11 -8.02 -8.03
N LEU A 28 10.35 -8.20 -9.11
CA LEU A 28 8.91 -8.50 -9.05
C LEU A 28 8.61 -9.82 -8.34
N LYS A 29 9.46 -10.83 -8.56
CA LYS A 29 9.34 -12.10 -7.83
C LYS A 29 9.62 -11.92 -6.35
N SER A 30 10.67 -11.19 -5.99
CA SER A 30 11.05 -10.95 -4.58
C SER A 30 10.05 -10.08 -3.80
N SER A 31 9.28 -9.23 -4.50
CA SER A 31 8.26 -8.40 -3.86
C SER A 31 6.95 -9.15 -3.58
N GLY A 32 6.83 -10.39 -4.06
CA GLY A 32 5.62 -11.22 -3.92
C GLY A 32 4.48 -10.86 -4.88
N VAL A 33 4.69 -9.94 -5.83
CA VAL A 33 3.66 -9.51 -6.81
C VAL A 33 3.27 -10.65 -7.75
N LEU A 34 4.18 -11.61 -7.93
CA LEU A 34 3.98 -12.79 -8.78
C LEU A 34 3.49 -14.02 -8.00
N ASP A 35 3.29 -13.90 -6.68
CA ASP A 35 2.75 -14.98 -5.87
C ASP A 35 1.30 -15.26 -6.26
N GLU A 36 0.86 -16.52 -6.10
CA GLU A 36 -0.52 -16.93 -6.38
C GLU A 36 -1.33 -17.15 -5.11
N LYS A 37 -0.69 -17.06 -3.93
CA LYS A 37 -1.32 -17.29 -2.63
C LYS A 37 -0.80 -16.28 -1.63
N ILE A 38 -1.69 -15.76 -0.80
CA ILE A 38 -1.35 -14.92 0.34
C ILE A 38 -1.06 -15.78 1.57
N LYS A 39 -0.10 -15.41 2.41
CA LYS A 39 0.09 -16.04 3.72
C LYS A 39 -0.64 -15.22 4.79
N ILE A 40 -1.47 -15.87 5.60
CA ILE A 40 -2.05 -15.23 6.79
C ILE A 40 -0.96 -15.20 7.86
N GLU A 41 -0.75 -14.04 8.45
CA GLU A 41 0.10 -13.89 9.63
C GLU A 41 -0.79 -13.79 10.86
N THR A 42 -0.63 -14.71 11.81
CA THR A 42 -1.51 -14.77 12.97
C THR A 42 -0.80 -14.26 14.22
N LEU A 43 -1.46 -13.34 14.92
CA LEU A 43 -1.00 -12.75 16.16
C LEU A 43 -2.00 -13.07 17.26
N THR A 44 -1.51 -13.30 18.47
CA THR A 44 -2.36 -13.56 19.64
C THR A 44 -1.81 -12.86 20.87
N ASN A 45 -2.70 -12.41 21.75
CA ASN A 45 -2.40 -12.12 23.14
C ASN A 45 -3.34 -12.95 24.04
N ARG A 46 -3.48 -12.58 25.32
CA ARG A 46 -4.30 -13.34 26.28
C ARG A 46 -5.78 -13.43 25.88
N ASN A 47 -6.31 -12.42 25.20
CA ASN A 47 -7.75 -12.24 25.01
C ASN A 47 -8.17 -12.19 23.53
N LYS A 48 -7.21 -11.97 22.63
CA LYS A 48 -7.47 -11.68 21.22
C LYS A 48 -6.59 -12.51 20.29
N LYS A 49 -7.15 -12.81 19.14
CA LYS A 49 -6.52 -13.44 17.98
C LYS A 49 -6.76 -12.57 16.76
N VAL A 50 -5.68 -12.23 16.07
CA VAL A 50 -5.67 -11.41 14.86
C VAL A 50 -5.12 -12.24 13.71
N ALA A 51 -5.94 -12.47 12.70
CA ALA A 51 -5.51 -12.99 11.41
C ALA A 51 -5.21 -11.81 10.48
N PHE A 52 -3.95 -11.54 10.19
CA PHE A 52 -3.53 -10.46 9.30
C PHE A 52 -3.34 -10.98 7.87
N LEU A 53 -4.07 -10.41 6.91
CA LEU A 53 -3.90 -10.61 5.49
C LEU A 53 -3.04 -9.46 4.92
N PRO A 54 -1.74 -9.69 4.65
CA PRO A 54 -0.81 -8.67 4.12
C PRO A 54 -1.03 -8.45 2.62
N ILE A 55 -2.02 -7.65 2.27
CA ILE A 55 -2.40 -7.39 0.88
C ILE A 55 -1.33 -6.58 0.13
N GLN A 56 -1.23 -6.85 -1.16
CA GLN A 56 -0.51 -6.03 -2.13
C GLN A 56 -1.53 -5.34 -3.05
N HIS A 57 -1.26 -4.09 -3.45
CA HIS A 57 -2.17 -3.36 -4.35
C HIS A 57 -2.11 -3.82 -5.81
N ILE A 58 -1.11 -4.65 -6.15
CA ILE A 58 -1.00 -5.31 -7.45
C ILE A 58 -0.66 -6.78 -7.19
N GLY A 59 -1.32 -7.68 -7.92
CA GLY A 59 -1.07 -9.11 -7.85
C GLY A 59 -1.68 -9.85 -9.03
N LYS A 60 -1.42 -11.15 -9.12
CA LYS A 60 -2.09 -12.02 -10.09
C LYS A 60 -3.57 -12.17 -9.77
N ILE A 61 -4.39 -12.46 -10.77
CA ILE A 61 -5.81 -12.82 -10.56
C ILE A 61 -5.97 -13.94 -9.52
N LYS A 62 -5.18 -15.02 -9.65
CA LYS A 62 -5.18 -16.15 -8.70
C LYS A 62 -4.83 -15.77 -7.26
N TYR A 63 -3.99 -14.74 -7.07
CA TYR A 63 -3.68 -14.22 -5.74
C TYR A 63 -4.92 -13.63 -5.09
N TYR A 64 -5.68 -12.80 -5.83
CA TYR A 64 -6.92 -12.23 -5.31
C TYR A 64 -8.02 -13.27 -5.15
N ASP A 65 -8.08 -14.32 -5.99
CA ASP A 65 -8.98 -15.46 -5.75
C ASP A 65 -8.70 -16.16 -4.40
N ASP A 66 -7.42 -16.32 -4.05
CA ASP A 66 -6.99 -16.89 -2.77
C ASP A 66 -7.28 -15.93 -1.59
N VAL A 67 -7.10 -14.62 -1.78
CA VAL A 67 -7.50 -13.58 -0.81
C VAL A 67 -9.01 -13.68 -0.54
N SER A 68 -9.85 -13.66 -1.57
CA SER A 68 -11.32 -13.69 -1.43
C SER A 68 -11.80 -14.95 -0.71
N LYS A 69 -11.20 -16.12 -1.01
CA LYS A 69 -11.52 -17.38 -0.33
C LYS A 69 -11.16 -17.33 1.16
N LYS A 70 -10.03 -16.72 1.51
CA LYS A 70 -9.59 -16.58 2.90
C LYS A 70 -10.44 -15.59 3.70
N ILE A 71 -10.82 -14.47 3.09
CA ILE A 71 -11.75 -13.50 3.70
C ILE A 71 -13.08 -14.19 3.99
N ASP A 72 -13.69 -14.85 3.00
CA ASP A 72 -14.94 -15.60 3.16
C ASP A 72 -14.84 -16.67 4.27
N SER A 73 -13.76 -17.46 4.26
CA SER A 73 -13.55 -18.51 5.27
C SER A 73 -13.42 -17.96 6.69
N LEU A 74 -12.66 -16.88 6.88
CA LEU A 74 -12.46 -16.28 8.21
C LEU A 74 -13.73 -15.61 8.73
N GLN A 75 -14.50 -14.95 7.88
CA GLN A 75 -15.81 -14.39 8.27
C GLN A 75 -16.80 -15.49 8.68
N LYS A 76 -16.80 -16.64 8.00
CA LYS A 76 -17.59 -17.83 8.41
C LYS A 76 -17.14 -18.44 9.74
N LEU A 77 -15.91 -18.15 10.17
CA LEU A 77 -15.38 -18.47 11.49
C LEU A 77 -15.63 -17.33 12.50
N ASN A 78 -16.55 -16.41 12.21
CA ASN A 78 -16.93 -15.28 13.07
C ASN A 78 -15.83 -14.23 13.32
N TYR A 79 -14.80 -14.16 12.47
CA TYR A 79 -13.85 -13.06 12.53
C TYR A 79 -14.53 -11.76 12.11
N VAL A 80 -14.39 -10.71 12.92
CA VAL A 80 -14.80 -9.36 12.52
C VAL A 80 -13.70 -8.74 11.69
N ALA A 81 -14.02 -8.31 10.48
CA ALA A 81 -13.05 -7.79 9.53
C ALA A 81 -12.76 -6.30 9.75
N PHE A 82 -11.48 -5.94 9.78
CA PHE A 82 -10.91 -4.60 9.95
C PHE A 82 -10.11 -4.31 8.69
N TYR A 83 -10.60 -3.41 7.84
CA TYR A 83 -10.03 -3.20 6.50
C TYR A 83 -9.40 -1.80 6.34
N GLU A 84 -8.45 -1.71 5.41
CA GLU A 84 -7.73 -0.49 5.06
C GLU A 84 -8.50 0.30 4.00
N SER A 85 -9.02 1.46 4.36
CA SER A 85 -9.64 2.38 3.40
C SER A 85 -9.56 3.81 3.92
N VAL A 86 -8.53 4.55 3.49
CA VAL A 86 -8.47 6.00 3.74
C VAL A 86 -9.68 6.64 3.07
N SER A 87 -10.65 7.05 3.89
CA SER A 87 -11.88 7.70 3.46
C SER A 87 -11.87 9.17 3.80
N THR A 88 -12.82 9.92 3.25
CA THR A 88 -13.09 11.31 3.61
C THR A 88 -14.50 11.40 4.17
N GLU A 89 -14.68 12.21 5.20
CA GLU A 89 -16.01 12.55 5.75
C GLU A 89 -16.52 13.88 5.19
N LEU A 90 -15.64 14.67 4.56
CA LEU A 90 -16.01 15.88 3.85
C LEU A 90 -17.01 15.58 2.73
N THR A 91 -18.04 16.42 2.66
CA THR A 91 -19.02 16.42 1.57
C THR A 91 -18.88 17.62 0.65
N ASP A 92 -18.17 18.67 1.08
CA ASP A 92 -17.92 19.87 0.30
C ASP A 92 -16.78 19.63 -0.71
N SER A 93 -17.09 19.83 -2.00
CA SER A 93 -16.13 19.58 -3.08
C SER A 93 -14.94 20.53 -3.03
N ALA A 94 -15.11 21.77 -2.56
CA ALA A 94 -14.02 22.72 -2.42
C ALA A 94 -13.05 22.31 -1.30
N ALA A 95 -13.57 21.83 -0.16
CA ALA A 95 -12.75 21.27 0.91
C ALA A 95 -11.98 20.01 0.47
N ILE A 96 -12.61 19.11 -0.30
CA ILE A 96 -11.95 17.92 -0.86
C ILE A 96 -10.83 18.33 -1.83
N ASP A 97 -11.09 19.24 -2.77
CA ASP A 97 -10.08 19.74 -3.72
C ASP A 97 -8.90 20.39 -2.99
N LEU A 98 -9.15 21.17 -1.94
CA LEU A 98 -8.10 21.75 -1.12
C LEU A 98 -7.23 20.67 -0.45
N LEU A 99 -7.86 19.62 0.08
CA LEU A 99 -7.18 18.51 0.73
C LEU A 99 -6.33 17.71 -0.27
N ASP A 100 -6.87 17.43 -1.46
CA ASP A 100 -6.17 16.79 -2.56
C ASP A 100 -4.95 17.60 -3.02
N ARG A 101 -5.07 18.93 -3.13
CA ARG A 101 -3.95 19.81 -3.47
C ARG A 101 -2.87 19.81 -2.40
N LYS A 102 -3.25 19.86 -1.12
CA LYS A 102 -2.30 19.73 0.00
C LYS A 102 -1.56 18.40 -0.07
N TYR A 103 -2.27 17.29 -0.27
CA TYR A 103 -1.66 15.98 -0.43
C TYR A 103 -0.71 15.95 -1.63
N ARG A 104 -1.12 16.46 -2.79
CA ARG A 104 -0.30 16.59 -4.00
C ARG A 104 0.97 17.43 -3.77
N LYS A 105 0.89 18.51 -2.99
CA LYS A 105 2.07 19.31 -2.58
C LYS A 105 3.09 18.48 -1.81
N ILE A 106 2.62 17.52 -1.00
CA ILE A 106 3.47 16.59 -0.25
C ILE A 106 4.07 15.53 -1.18
N VAL A 107 3.23 14.81 -1.93
CA VAL A 107 3.64 13.57 -2.61
C VAL A 107 4.07 13.76 -4.07
N GLY A 108 3.81 14.93 -4.65
CA GLY A 108 4.04 15.21 -6.06
C GLY A 108 2.92 14.68 -6.94
N ASN A 109 3.28 14.08 -8.08
CA ASN A 109 2.31 13.45 -8.97
C ASN A 109 1.47 12.42 -8.20
N LEU A 110 0.16 12.64 -8.16
CA LEU A 110 -0.77 11.61 -7.73
C LEU A 110 -0.60 10.44 -8.70
N GLN A 111 -0.46 9.22 -8.17
CA GLN A 111 -0.43 8.04 -9.03
C GLN A 111 -1.71 8.04 -9.85
N ALA A 112 -1.57 7.76 -11.15
CA ALA A 112 -2.66 7.90 -12.11
C ALA A 112 -3.95 7.25 -11.60
N LYS A 113 -5.11 7.84 -11.94
CA LYS A 113 -6.44 7.26 -11.71
C LYS A 113 -6.54 5.79 -12.13
N SER A 114 -5.66 5.32 -13.01
CA SER A 114 -5.50 3.94 -13.46
C SER A 114 -5.03 2.95 -12.38
N GLY A 115 -4.66 3.41 -11.18
CA GLY A 115 -4.13 2.58 -10.09
C GLY A 115 -2.62 2.38 -10.17
N TYR A 116 -2.10 1.45 -9.36
CA TYR A 116 -0.67 1.13 -9.33
C TYR A 116 -0.20 0.41 -10.60
N LEU A 117 -1.10 -0.33 -11.25
CA LEU A 117 -0.94 -0.88 -12.60
C LEU A 117 -1.74 -0.03 -13.58
N ASP A 118 -1.04 0.66 -14.47
CA ASP A 118 -1.64 1.30 -15.63
C ASP A 118 -1.93 0.23 -16.70
N THR A 119 -3.19 -0.14 -16.86
CA THR A 119 -3.63 -1.17 -17.82
C THR A 119 -3.62 -0.67 -19.27
N ILE A 120 -3.62 0.65 -19.50
CA ILE A 120 -3.57 1.27 -20.83
C ILE A 120 -2.15 1.23 -21.35
N ASN A 121 -1.20 1.71 -20.54
CA ASN A 121 0.22 1.78 -20.92
C ASN A 121 1.02 0.54 -20.50
N ASN A 122 0.39 -0.38 -19.76
CA ASN A 122 0.99 -1.61 -19.24
C ASN A 122 2.24 -1.36 -18.37
N LYS A 123 2.14 -0.41 -17.45
CA LYS A 123 3.22 0.00 -16.54
C LYS A 123 2.84 -0.15 -15.07
N LEU A 124 3.76 -0.67 -14.27
CA LEU A 124 3.68 -0.72 -12.82
C LEU A 124 4.34 0.53 -12.24
N TYR A 125 3.70 1.14 -11.24
CA TYR A 125 4.21 2.31 -10.52
C TYR A 125 4.63 3.46 -11.45
N GLY A 126 3.98 3.57 -12.62
CA GLY A 126 4.19 4.60 -13.64
C GLY A 126 5.40 4.42 -14.56
N ASN A 127 6.39 3.57 -14.22
CA ASN A 127 7.65 3.50 -14.96
C ASN A 127 8.25 2.10 -15.16
N ILE A 128 7.69 1.05 -14.56
CA ILE A 128 8.20 -0.32 -14.71
C ILE A 128 7.34 -1.05 -15.74
N ASP A 129 7.96 -1.58 -16.79
CA ASP A 129 7.22 -2.37 -17.79
C ASP A 129 6.67 -3.65 -17.15
N ASN A 130 5.38 -3.91 -17.36
CA ASN A 130 4.72 -5.12 -16.94
C ASN A 130 4.79 -6.18 -18.05
N ASP A 131 5.14 -7.42 -17.73
CA ASP A 131 4.99 -8.52 -18.67
C ASP A 131 3.55 -9.04 -18.63
N LYS A 132 2.81 -8.85 -19.73
CA LYS A 132 1.39 -9.24 -19.84
C LYS A 132 1.15 -10.71 -19.51
N LYS A 133 2.15 -11.60 -19.67
CA LYS A 133 2.03 -13.02 -19.31
C LYS A 133 1.73 -13.25 -17.83
N HIS A 134 2.04 -12.28 -16.97
CA HIS A 134 1.80 -12.40 -15.54
C HIS A 134 0.33 -12.21 -15.16
N ASN A 135 -0.53 -11.69 -16.05
CA ASN A 135 -1.95 -11.45 -15.78
C ASN A 135 -2.17 -10.72 -14.44
N LEU A 136 -1.40 -9.63 -14.25
CA LEU A 136 -1.51 -8.78 -13.07
C LEU A 136 -2.75 -7.88 -13.16
N ILE A 137 -3.36 -7.63 -12.02
CA ILE A 137 -4.46 -6.69 -11.84
C ILE A 137 -4.19 -5.77 -10.65
N ASN A 138 -4.81 -4.60 -10.64
CA ASN A 138 -4.93 -3.82 -9.41
C ASN A 138 -5.79 -4.59 -8.40
N GLN A 139 -5.56 -4.35 -7.11
CA GLN A 139 -6.41 -4.84 -6.03
C GLN A 139 -7.88 -4.56 -6.35
N PRO A 140 -8.74 -5.59 -6.40
CA PRO A 140 -10.16 -5.39 -6.56
C PRO A 140 -10.76 -4.64 -5.38
N ASP A 141 -11.93 -4.04 -5.60
CA ASP A 141 -12.76 -3.50 -4.54
C ASP A 141 -13.10 -4.59 -3.50
N TYR A 142 -13.34 -4.19 -2.26
CA TYR A 142 -13.52 -5.12 -1.15
C TYR A 142 -14.73 -6.06 -1.31
N ASP A 143 -15.81 -5.60 -1.93
CA ASP A 143 -16.99 -6.41 -2.26
C ASP A 143 -16.66 -7.55 -3.23
N LYS A 144 -15.81 -7.28 -4.23
CA LYS A 144 -15.27 -8.30 -5.16
C LYS A 144 -14.27 -9.24 -4.48
N MET A 145 -13.79 -8.88 -3.29
CA MET A 145 -12.96 -9.73 -2.45
C MET A 145 -13.75 -10.49 -1.37
N ASN A 146 -15.09 -10.58 -1.51
CA ASN A 146 -16.00 -11.23 -0.58
C ASN A 146 -16.00 -10.64 0.85
N LEU A 147 -15.58 -9.39 1.02
CA LEU A 147 -15.71 -8.70 2.31
C LEU A 147 -17.17 -8.31 2.54
N ASP A 148 -17.75 -8.71 3.68
CA ASP A 148 -19.05 -8.21 4.13
C ASP A 148 -18.85 -6.83 4.76
N THR A 149 -18.95 -5.78 3.94
CA THR A 149 -18.72 -4.39 4.36
C THR A 149 -19.78 -3.87 5.34
N LEU A 150 -20.93 -4.54 5.48
CA LEU A 150 -21.96 -4.17 6.45
C LEU A 150 -21.59 -4.59 7.89
N LYS A 151 -20.77 -5.62 8.02
CA LYS A 151 -20.25 -6.10 9.32
C LYS A 151 -18.79 -5.72 9.57
N ALA A 152 -18.06 -5.36 8.52
CA ALA A 152 -16.66 -4.97 8.63
C ALA A 152 -16.50 -3.55 9.17
N VAL A 153 -15.38 -3.30 9.83
CA VAL A 153 -14.96 -2.00 10.35
C VAL A 153 -13.95 -1.40 9.37
N ASN A 154 -14.21 -0.19 8.87
CA ASN A 154 -13.15 0.60 8.26
C ASN A 154 -12.18 0.98 9.38
N ALA A 155 -11.03 0.32 9.42
CA ALA A 155 -10.10 0.41 10.54
C ALA A 155 -8.98 1.42 10.27
N ASP A 156 -9.20 2.35 9.35
CA ASP A 156 -8.23 3.33 8.88
C ASP A 156 -8.55 4.74 9.37
N VAL A 157 -7.56 5.63 9.27
CA VAL A 157 -7.76 7.05 9.51
C VAL A 157 -8.41 7.71 8.30
N THR A 158 -9.08 8.84 8.54
CA THR A 158 -9.59 9.66 7.44
C THR A 158 -8.47 10.43 6.74
N PHE A 159 -8.74 10.89 5.52
CA PHE A 159 -7.79 11.65 4.71
C PHE A 159 -7.48 13.02 5.35
N GLU A 160 -8.49 13.68 5.90
CA GLU A 160 -8.38 14.93 6.67
C GLU A 160 -7.41 14.72 7.82
N LYS A 161 -7.56 13.62 8.56
CA LYS A 161 -6.69 13.30 9.69
C LYS A 161 -5.23 13.13 9.27
N LEU A 162 -4.94 12.51 8.12
CA LEU A 162 -3.56 12.36 7.64
C LEU A 162 -2.89 13.70 7.37
N ILE A 163 -3.61 14.62 6.72
CA ILE A 163 -3.08 15.92 6.35
C ILE A 163 -3.00 16.85 7.57
N ASN A 164 -4.03 16.88 8.41
CA ASN A 164 -4.07 17.72 9.61
C ASN A 164 -2.99 17.31 10.61
N ASP A 165 -2.85 16.02 10.94
CA ASP A 165 -1.78 15.57 11.86
C ASP A 165 -0.38 15.89 11.29
N PHE A 166 -0.22 15.88 9.95
CA PHE A 166 1.02 16.27 9.30
C PHE A 166 1.30 17.77 9.42
N GLU A 167 0.29 18.61 9.17
CA GLU A 167 0.38 20.06 9.33
C GLU A 167 0.63 20.46 10.80
N ASP A 168 -0.04 19.82 11.75
CA ASP A 168 0.15 20.07 13.19
C ASP A 168 1.60 19.82 13.62
N LYS A 169 2.24 18.79 13.06
CA LYS A 169 3.63 18.44 13.38
C LYS A 169 4.65 19.31 12.64
N ASN A 170 4.37 19.73 11.41
CA ASN A 170 5.38 20.29 10.49
C ASN A 170 5.09 21.74 10.06
N GLY A 171 4.00 22.33 10.51
CA GLY A 171 3.47 23.60 10.02
C GLY A 171 2.54 23.42 8.82
N LEU A 172 1.71 24.44 8.58
CA LEU A 172 0.73 24.46 7.49
C LEU A 172 1.39 24.30 6.12
N ILE A 173 0.77 23.47 5.26
CA ILE A 173 1.14 23.32 3.86
C ILE A 173 0.67 24.57 3.13
N LYS A 174 1.64 25.34 2.62
CA LYS A 174 1.36 26.53 1.81
C LYS A 174 1.18 26.11 0.35
N LEU A 175 0.01 26.39 -0.18
CA LEU A 175 -0.29 26.28 -1.60
C LEU A 175 -0.05 27.64 -2.28
N ASP A 176 0.58 27.61 -3.44
CA ASP A 176 0.90 28.77 -4.26
C ASP A 176 0.04 28.82 -5.54
N GLU A 177 0.23 29.86 -6.35
CA GLU A 177 -0.53 30.05 -7.59
C GLU A 177 -0.38 28.88 -8.58
N CYS A 178 0.78 28.21 -8.62
CA CYS A 178 0.98 27.03 -9.47
C CYS A 178 0.06 25.89 -9.01
N ASP A 179 -0.04 25.69 -7.69
CA ASP A 179 -0.86 24.61 -7.12
C ASP A 179 -2.33 24.77 -7.45
N PHE A 180 -2.86 25.99 -7.42
CA PHE A 180 -4.27 26.26 -7.74
C PHE A 180 -4.57 26.25 -9.24
N LYS A 181 -3.65 26.73 -10.08
CA LYS A 181 -3.82 26.74 -11.55
C LYS A 181 -3.69 25.35 -12.17
N THR A 182 -2.90 24.47 -11.55
CA THR A 182 -2.68 23.13 -12.09
C THR A 182 -3.89 22.23 -11.78
N HIS A 183 -4.57 21.74 -12.82
CA HIS A 183 -5.69 20.81 -12.66
C HIS A 183 -5.26 19.54 -11.89
N ILE A 184 -6.13 18.96 -11.08
CA ILE A 184 -5.75 17.85 -10.18
C ILE A 184 -5.26 16.61 -10.94
N ASP A 185 -5.86 16.34 -12.10
CA ASP A 185 -5.54 15.19 -12.96
C ASP A 185 -4.36 15.39 -13.92
N SER A 186 -3.77 16.58 -13.98
CA SER A 186 -2.65 16.82 -14.88
C SER A 186 -1.32 16.38 -14.27
N THR A 187 -0.26 16.33 -15.09
CA THR A 187 1.11 16.22 -14.56
C THR A 187 1.41 17.42 -13.66
N TYR A 188 1.90 17.14 -12.46
CA TYR A 188 2.28 18.11 -11.45
C TYR A 188 3.72 18.55 -11.63
N ASN A 189 3.90 19.79 -12.08
CA ASN A 189 5.20 20.42 -12.30
C ASN A 189 5.51 21.52 -11.28
N CYS A 190 4.64 21.71 -10.26
CA CYS A 190 4.85 22.69 -9.21
C CYS A 190 5.89 22.20 -8.18
N GLN A 191 6.40 23.14 -7.38
CA GLN A 191 7.34 22.80 -6.31
C GLN A 191 6.65 21.95 -5.23
N THR A 192 7.19 20.77 -4.95
CA THR A 192 6.77 19.91 -3.83
C THR A 192 7.48 20.27 -2.53
N LEU A 193 7.00 19.70 -1.41
CA LEU A 193 7.75 19.73 -0.15
C LEU A 193 9.09 19.02 -0.29
N SER A 194 10.04 19.36 0.58
CA SER A 194 11.38 18.76 0.55
C SER A 194 11.34 17.23 0.64
N ASN A 195 12.28 16.55 -0.03
CA ASN A 195 12.41 15.07 0.01
C ASN A 195 12.40 14.48 1.43
N LYS A 196 12.93 15.22 2.41
CA LYS A 196 12.90 14.83 3.84
C LYS A 196 11.45 14.82 4.36
N MET A 197 10.67 15.85 4.07
CA MET A 197 9.26 15.93 4.46
C MET A 197 8.42 14.84 3.78
N GLN A 198 8.67 14.54 2.50
CA GLN A 198 7.94 13.45 1.81
C GLN A 198 8.23 12.09 2.43
N LYS A 199 9.51 11.81 2.75
CA LYS A 199 9.91 10.59 3.46
C LYS A 199 9.29 10.50 4.85
N ASN A 200 9.26 11.62 5.58
CA ASN A 200 8.62 11.70 6.89
C ASN A 200 7.13 11.48 6.79
N PHE A 201 6.44 12.08 5.80
CA PHE A 201 5.02 11.85 5.56
C PHE A 201 4.73 10.36 5.36
N ARG A 202 5.49 9.70 4.47
CA ARG A 202 5.34 8.26 4.24
C ARG A 202 5.58 7.42 5.50
N LYS A 203 6.66 7.70 6.24
CA LYS A 203 7.05 6.91 7.41
C LYS A 203 6.12 7.12 8.59
N ASP A 204 5.88 8.38 8.95
CA ASP A 204 5.23 8.73 10.22
C ASP A 204 3.71 8.78 10.09
N PHE A 205 3.16 9.04 8.89
CA PHE A 205 1.72 9.25 8.68
C PHE A 205 1.10 8.12 7.86
N VAL A 206 1.60 7.89 6.63
CA VAL A 206 1.08 6.80 5.78
C VAL A 206 1.30 5.43 6.42
N LEU A 207 2.37 5.24 7.20
CA LEU A 207 2.59 4.00 7.96
C LEU A 207 2.35 4.19 9.45
N GLY A 208 3.11 5.07 10.11
CA GLY A 208 3.14 5.20 11.57
C GLY A 208 1.78 5.49 12.21
N LEU A 209 1.14 6.58 11.79
CA LEU A 209 -0.18 7.01 12.32
C LEU A 209 -1.24 5.92 12.13
N ARG A 210 -1.30 5.35 10.92
CA ARG A 210 -2.27 4.32 10.55
C ARG A 210 -2.06 3.02 11.33
N ASN A 211 -0.81 2.59 11.51
CA ASN A 211 -0.49 1.44 12.37
C ASN A 211 -0.91 1.66 13.82
N LYS A 212 -0.64 2.86 14.37
CA LYS A 212 -1.02 3.22 15.75
C LYS A 212 -2.53 3.26 15.92
N TYR A 213 -3.25 3.80 14.94
CA TYR A 213 -4.70 3.85 14.93
C TYR A 213 -5.31 2.44 14.89
N LEU A 214 -4.87 1.60 13.95
CA LEU A 214 -5.31 0.21 13.83
C LEU A 214 -5.04 -0.61 15.11
N ALA A 215 -3.86 -0.46 15.71
CA ALA A 215 -3.53 -1.15 16.96
C ALA A 215 -4.47 -0.76 18.11
N LYS A 216 -4.84 0.53 18.21
CA LYS A 216 -5.81 1.01 19.20
C LYS A 216 -7.21 0.44 18.94
N LEU A 217 -7.66 0.42 17.69
CA LEU A 217 -8.95 -0.17 17.33
C LEU A 217 -9.02 -1.66 17.69
N ILE A 218 -7.97 -2.43 17.38
CA ILE A 218 -7.88 -3.85 17.75
C ILE A 218 -7.95 -4.02 19.27
N ASN A 219 -7.20 -3.21 20.01
CA ASN A 219 -7.16 -3.29 21.47
C ASN A 219 -8.52 -2.97 22.10
N ASN A 220 -9.19 -1.94 21.60
CA ASN A 220 -10.43 -1.41 22.18
C ASN A 220 -11.70 -2.10 21.66
N SER A 221 -11.60 -2.92 20.61
CA SER A 221 -12.72 -3.69 20.09
C SER A 221 -13.20 -4.73 21.11
N ASP A 222 -14.49 -5.04 21.13
CA ASP A 222 -15.04 -6.15 21.91
C ASP A 222 -14.80 -7.51 21.23
N SER A 223 -14.43 -7.52 19.95
CA SER A 223 -14.16 -8.77 19.21
C SER A 223 -12.88 -9.44 19.71
N THR A 224 -12.97 -10.73 19.99
CA THR A 224 -11.83 -11.59 20.34
C THR A 224 -11.11 -12.15 19.11
N GLU A 225 -11.82 -12.32 18.00
CA GLU A 225 -11.28 -12.79 16.72
C GLU A 225 -11.44 -11.71 15.65
N ILE A 226 -10.31 -11.23 15.14
CA ILE A 226 -10.25 -10.08 14.24
C ILE A 226 -9.49 -10.46 12.97
N LEU A 227 -10.11 -10.24 11.81
CA LEU A 227 -9.46 -10.34 10.52
C LEU A 227 -8.96 -8.96 10.12
N VAL A 228 -7.66 -8.77 9.96
CA VAL A 228 -7.10 -7.49 9.49
C VAL A 228 -6.72 -7.61 8.03
N ILE A 229 -7.28 -6.74 7.19
CA ILE A 229 -7.07 -6.69 5.75
C ILE A 229 -6.36 -5.38 5.41
N TYR A 230 -5.02 -5.42 5.37
CA TYR A 230 -4.16 -4.24 5.27
C TYR A 230 -2.96 -4.50 4.37
N GLY A 231 -2.41 -3.44 3.81
CA GLY A 231 -1.19 -3.45 3.01
C GLY A 231 -0.04 -4.07 3.78
N SER A 232 0.70 -4.97 3.12
CA SER A 232 1.81 -5.73 3.72
C SER A 232 2.86 -4.87 4.44
N ALA A 233 3.07 -3.62 4.01
CA ALA A 233 3.99 -2.68 4.62
C ALA A 233 3.60 -2.28 6.07
N HIS A 234 2.32 -2.41 6.43
CA HIS A 234 1.81 -2.07 7.75
C HIS A 234 2.14 -3.13 8.82
N PHE A 235 2.31 -4.40 8.42
CA PHE A 235 2.37 -5.52 9.36
C PHE A 235 3.40 -5.35 10.49
N LYS A 236 4.65 -5.03 10.16
CA LYS A 236 5.72 -4.88 11.17
C LYS A 236 5.44 -3.71 12.12
N GLY A 237 4.92 -2.61 11.60
CA GLY A 237 4.57 -1.45 12.41
C GLY A 237 3.38 -1.75 13.32
N LEU A 238 2.35 -2.42 12.80
CA LEU A 238 1.22 -2.88 13.60
C LEU A 238 1.67 -3.78 14.76
N VAL A 239 2.51 -4.79 14.50
CA VAL A 239 3.05 -5.68 15.56
C VAL A 239 3.78 -4.86 16.63
N SER A 240 4.57 -3.86 16.22
CA SER A 240 5.26 -2.98 17.17
C SER A 240 4.29 -2.16 18.01
N GLU A 241 3.23 -1.62 17.43
CA GLU A 241 2.24 -0.81 18.15
C GLU A 241 1.38 -1.67 19.09
N LEU A 242 0.97 -2.86 18.66
CA LEU A 242 0.26 -3.83 19.50
C LEU A 242 1.09 -4.20 20.74
N LYS A 243 2.39 -4.47 20.57
CA LYS A 243 3.30 -4.78 21.70
C LYS A 243 3.52 -3.63 22.66
N LYS A 244 3.37 -2.37 22.23
CA LYS A 244 3.43 -1.20 23.12
C LYS A 244 2.18 -1.10 24.00
N ILE A 245 1.04 -1.56 23.49
CA ILE A 245 -0.23 -1.57 24.23
C ILE A 245 -0.27 -2.77 25.19
N ASP A 246 0.09 -3.96 24.70
CA ASP A 246 0.17 -5.18 25.49
C ASP A 246 1.40 -6.01 25.09
N SER A 247 2.36 -6.17 25.99
CA SER A 247 3.59 -6.92 25.72
C SER A 247 3.38 -8.42 25.49
N ASN A 248 2.18 -8.97 25.74
CA ASN A 248 1.87 -10.38 25.54
C ASN A 248 1.56 -10.74 24.07
N TRP A 249 1.46 -9.76 23.17
CA TRP A 249 1.29 -10.03 21.73
C TRP A 249 2.46 -10.83 21.16
N LYS A 250 2.14 -11.97 20.54
CA LYS A 250 3.11 -12.88 19.92
C LYS A 250 2.56 -13.46 18.61
N TYR A 251 3.47 -13.96 17.78
CA TYR A 251 3.10 -14.79 16.64
C TYR A 251 2.50 -16.10 17.14
N GLU A 252 1.39 -16.50 16.56
CA GLU A 252 0.90 -17.87 16.69
C GLU A 252 1.77 -18.75 15.77
N LYS A 253 2.35 -19.81 16.33
CA LYS A 253 3.22 -20.75 15.61
C LYS A 253 2.40 -21.74 14.81
#